data_AF-A0A6L6BBS9-F1
#
_entry.id   AF-A0A6L6BBS9-F1
#
_cell.length_a   1.000
_cell.length_b   1.000
_cell.length_c   1.000
_cell.angle_alpha   90.00
_cell.angle_beta   90.00
_cell.angle_gamma   90.00
#
_symmetry.space_group_name_H-M   'P 1'
#
loop_
_entity.id
_entity.type
_entity.pdbx_description
1 polymer ?
#
loop_
_entity_poly.entity_id
_entity_poly.type
_entity_poly.pdbx_seq_one_letter_code
_entity_poly.pdbx_strand_id
1 'polypeptide(L)' 'MKEKAVISWSGGKDSALALHEAQKDFEIVALLTTVTEEYDRISVHGVRTSLLERQAHSLNCALDKVFIPLTCSRADFL' A
#
# COMPACT_ATOMS: atom_id res chain seq x y z
N MET A 1 7.19 -18.98 -16.08
CA MET A 1 6.74 -18.50 -14.76
C MET A 1 6.52 -17.00 -14.88
N LYS A 2 5.51 -16.45 -14.21
CA LYS A 2 5.29 -14.98 -14.18
C LYS A 2 6.40 -14.34 -13.34
N GLU A 3 6.79 -13.11 -13.69
CA GLU A 3 7.73 -12.33 -12.90
C GLU A 3 7.05 -11.87 -11.60
N LYS A 4 7.81 -11.84 -10.50
CA LYS A 4 7.31 -11.41 -9.20
C LYS A 4 7.29 -9.89 -9.12
N ALA A 5 6.20 -9.33 -8.62
CA ALA A 5 6.07 -7.89 -8.45
C ALA A 5 5.36 -7.54 -7.14
N VAL A 6 5.64 -6.33 -6.67
CA VAL A 6 4.91 -5.64 -5.60
C VAL A 6 4.17 -4.49 -6.23
N ILE A 7 2.95 -4.21 -5.76
CA ILE A 7 2.13 -3.12 -6.32
C ILE A 7 1.80 -2.07 -5.27
N SER A 8 1.90 -0.80 -5.66
CA SER A 8 1.44 0.32 -4.83
C SER A 8 -0.06 0.24 -4.62
N TRP A 9 -0.47 0.25 -3.35
CA TRP A 9 -1.86 0.04 -2.94
C TRP A 9 -2.32 1.20 -2.06
N SER A 10 -3.39 1.90 -2.48
CA SER A 10 -4.01 2.99 -1.71
C SER A 10 -5.34 2.57 -1.06
N GLY A 11 -5.84 1.37 -1.36
CA GLY A 11 -7.15 0.88 -0.95
C GLY A 11 -8.32 1.40 -1.78
N GLY A 12 -8.06 2.20 -2.83
CA GLY A 12 -9.08 2.77 -3.72
C GLY A 12 -9.39 1.90 -4.94
N LYS A 13 -10.43 2.29 -5.68
CA LYS A 13 -10.87 1.61 -6.90
C LYS A 13 -9.76 1.53 -7.97
N ASP A 14 -8.93 2.57 -8.06
CA ASP A 14 -7.90 2.67 -9.09
C ASP A 14 -6.74 1.70 -8.80
N SER A 15 -6.33 1.55 -7.52
CA SER A 15 -5.36 0.52 -7.13
C SER A 15 -5.94 -0.89 -7.24
N ALA A 16 -7.25 -1.07 -7.02
CA ALA A 16 -7.92 -2.35 -7.24
C ALA A 16 -7.92 -2.75 -8.72
N LEU A 17 -8.21 -1.82 -9.63
CA LEU A 17 -8.12 -2.05 -11.07
C LEU A 17 -6.67 -2.34 -11.49
N ALA A 18 -5.71 -1.58 -10.99
CA ALA A 18 -4.29 -1.81 -11.28
C ALA A 18 -3.83 -3.21 -10.81
N LEU A 19 -4.25 -3.66 -9.62
CA LEU A 19 -4.00 -5.01 -9.13
C LEU A 19 -4.59 -6.06 -10.07
N HIS A 20 -5.86 -5.88 -10.47
CA HIS A 20 -6.55 -6.81 -11.35
C HIS A 20 -5.84 -6.95 -12.71
N GLU A 21 -5.40 -5.84 -13.30
CA GLU A 21 -4.66 -5.85 -14.56
C GLU A 21 -3.27 -6.48 -14.38
N ALA A 22 -2.52 -6.10 -13.34
CA ALA A 22 -1.17 -6.60 -13.11
C ALA A 22 -1.14 -8.11 -12.84
N GLN A 23 -2.16 -8.69 -12.19
CA GLN A 23 -2.25 -10.13 -11.96
C GLN A 23 -2.35 -10.96 -13.25
N LYS A 24 -2.69 -10.36 -14.39
CA LYS A 24 -2.71 -11.04 -15.70
C LYS A 24 -1.30 -11.40 -16.15
N ASP A 25 -0.31 -10.57 -15.86
CA ASP A 25 1.06 -10.70 -16.36
C ASP A 25 2.10 -11.03 -15.26
N PHE A 26 1.83 -10.65 -14.02
CA PHE A 26 2.75 -10.77 -12.87
C PHE A 26 2.22 -11.68 -11.76
N GLU A 27 3.13 -12.24 -10.98
CA GLU A 27 2.86 -12.84 -9.68
C GLU A 27 2.94 -11.72 -8.63
N ILE A 28 1.79 -11.16 -8.25
CA ILE A 28 1.74 -10.13 -7.21
C ILE A 28 1.94 -10.77 -5.84
N VAL A 29 3.09 -10.51 -5.22
CA VAL A 29 3.47 -11.13 -3.94
C VAL A 29 3.08 -10.28 -2.73
N ALA A 30 2.92 -8.97 -2.90
CA ALA A 30 2.53 -8.06 -1.83
C ALA A 30 1.87 -6.77 -2.36
N LEU A 31 1.05 -6.17 -1.51
CA LEU A 31 0.56 -4.80 -1.61
C LEU A 31 1.49 -3.89 -0.81
N LEU A 32 1.86 -2.73 -1.34
CA LEU A 32 2.72 -1.76 -0.67
C LEU A 32 1.97 -0.45 -0.42
N THR A 33 1.89 -0.02 0.84
CA THR A 33 1.19 1.21 1.23
C THR A 33 2.04 2.07 2.15
N THR A 34 2.09 3.37 1.91
CA THR A 34 2.66 4.33 2.86
C THR A 34 1.62 4.74 3.91
N VAL A 35 2.04 4.74 5.17
CA VAL A 35 1.20 5.10 6.33
C VAL A 35 1.90 6.21 7.10
N THR A 36 1.15 7.27 7.44
CA THR A 36 1.70 8.33 8.30
C THR A 36 1.65 7.88 9.75
N GLU A 37 2.81 7.85 10.43
CA GLU A 37 2.98 7.29 11.78
C GLU A 37 2.01 7.89 12.81
N GLU A 38 1.86 9.20 12.78
CA GLU A 38 1.16 9.96 13.84
C GLU A 38 -0.36 9.77 13.85
N TYR A 39 -0.95 9.30 12.74
CA TYR A 39 -2.41 9.22 12.60
C TYR A 39 -2.94 7.80 12.36
N ASP A 40 -2.07 6.79 12.22
CA ASP A 40 -2.42 5.43 11.80
C ASP A 40 -3.36 5.41 10.58
N ARG A 41 -3.02 6.26 9.60
CA ARG A 41 -3.83 6.51 8.41
C ARG A 41 -2.98 6.53 7.16
N ILE A 42 -3.58 6.09 6.05
CA ILE A 42 -3.00 6.26 4.72
C ILE A 42 -2.85 7.76 4.44
N SER A 43 -1.64 8.17 4.06
CA SER A 43 -1.19 9.57 4.05
C SER A 43 -2.02 10.51 3.17
N VAL A 44 -2.73 9.99 2.16
CA VAL A 44 -3.42 10.82 1.14
C VAL A 44 -4.94 10.90 1.36
N HIS A 45 -5.57 9.89 1.99
CA HIS A 45 -7.03 9.81 2.08
C HIS A 45 -7.58 9.53 3.49
N GLY A 46 -6.72 9.51 4.51
CA GLY A 46 -7.16 9.41 5.91
C GLY A 46 -7.84 8.10 6.27
N VAL A 47 -7.71 7.06 5.44
CA VAL A 47 -8.25 5.72 5.68
C VAL A 47 -7.44 5.05 6.79
N ARG A 48 -8.12 4.45 7.77
CA ARG A 48 -7.47 3.72 8.88
C ARG A 48 -6.74 2.49 8.36
N THR A 49 -5.57 2.21 8.92
CA THR A 49 -4.77 1.01 8.60
C THR A 49 -5.57 -0.28 8.79
N SER A 50 -6.50 -0.32 9.75
CA SER A 50 -7.39 -1.47 9.96
C SER A 50 -8.26 -1.82 8.73
N LEU A 51 -8.66 -0.83 7.92
CA LEU A 51 -9.42 -1.11 6.69
C LEU A 51 -8.52 -1.66 5.60
N LEU A 52 -7.29 -1.12 5.48
CA LEU A 52 -6.26 -1.59 4.57
C LEU A 52 -5.92 -3.07 4.82
N GLU A 53 -5.74 -3.45 6.08
CA GLU A 53 -5.47 -4.84 6.49
C GLU A 53 -6.64 -5.77 6.14
N ARG A 54 -7.89 -5.33 6.35
CA ARG A 54 -9.08 -6.10 5.95
C ARG A 54 -9.18 -6.27 4.43
N GLN A 55 -8.79 -5.25 3.65
CA GLN A 55 -8.74 -5.35 2.19
C GLN A 55 -7.67 -6.36 1.76
N ALA A 56 -6.45 -6.27 2.28
CA ALA A 56 -5.37 -7.21 1.97
C ALA A 56 -5.75 -8.66 2.33
N HIS A 57 -6.38 -8.86 3.49
CA HIS A 57 -6.90 -10.16 3.90
C HIS A 57 -7.98 -10.68 2.94
N SER A 58 -8.93 -9.83 2.53
CA SER A 58 -9.97 -10.18 1.56
C SER A 58 -9.41 -10.52 0.17
N LEU A 59 -8.26 -9.93 -0.20
CA LEU A 59 -7.58 -10.17 -1.47
C LEU A 59 -6.61 -11.36 -1.40
N ASN A 60 -6.41 -11.95 -0.21
CA ASN A 60 -5.40 -12.96 0.06
C ASN A 60 -3.99 -12.52 -0.39
N CYS A 61 -3.65 -11.25 -0.15
CA CYS A 61 -2.35 -10.68 -0.47
C CYS A 61 -1.61 -10.28 0.82
N ALA A 62 -0.28 -10.42 0.82
CA ALA A 62 0.54 -9.79 1.84
C ALA A 62 0.41 -8.26 1.75
N LEU A 63 0.61 -7.57 2.88
CA LEU A 63 0.55 -6.11 2.96
C LEU A 63 1.81 -5.60 3.67
N ASP A 64 2.64 -4.91 2.91
CA ASP A 64 3.82 -4.21 3.39
C ASP A 64 3.47 -2.73 3.63
N LYS A 65 3.64 -2.30 4.88
CA LYS A 65 3.40 -0.91 5.29
C LYS A 65 4.73 -0.20 5.46
N VAL A 66 4.91 0.91 4.74
CA VAL A 66 6.06 1.80 4.91
C VAL A 66 5.59 3.00 5.72
N PHE A 67 6.11 3.12 6.94
CA PHE A 67 5.79 4.22 7.82
C PHE A 67 6.62 5.45 7.45
N ILE A 68 5.95 6.60 7.33
CA ILE A 68 6.59 7.89 7.06
C ILE A 68 6.16 8.92 8.12
N PRO A 69 7.07 9.81 8.56
CA PRO A 69 6.71 10.87 9.50
C PRO A 69 5.75 11.87 8.83
N LEU A 70 4.95 12.60 9.62
CA LEU A 70 4.03 13.61 9.07
C LEU A 70 4.79 14.76 8.39
N THR A 71 5.92 15.14 8.98
CA THR A 71 6.82 16.14 8.45
C THR A 71 8.08 15.45 7.95
N CYS A 72 8.27 15.46 6.63
CA CYS A 72 9.57 15.19 6.02
C CYS A 72 10.18 16.53 5.62
N SER A 73 10.89 17.19 6.54
CA SER A 73 11.64 18.38 6.19
C SER A 73 13.03 17.98 5.70
N ARG A 74 13.61 18.76 4.78
CA ARG A 74 14.99 18.53 4.32
C ARG A 74 16.00 18.63 5.48
N ALA A 75 15.65 19.33 6.56
CA ALA A 75 16.49 19.48 7.74
C ALA A 75 16.64 18.18 8.53
N ASP A 76 15.72 17.23 8.38
CA ASP A 76 15.73 15.95 9.11
C ASP A 76 16.74 14.93 8.53
N PHE A 77 17.42 15.30 7.44
CA PHE A 77 18.44 14.48 6.75
C PHE A 77 19.88 15.03 6.91
N LEU A 78 20.09 15.98 7.84
CA LEU A 78 21.40 16.56 8.20
C LEU A 78 21.80 16.14 9.62
#